data_AF-A0A8T2UK93-F1
#
_entry.id   AF-A0A8T2UK93-F1
#
_cell.length_a   1.000
_cell.length_b   1.000
_cell.length_c   1.000
_cell.angle_alpha   90.00
_cell.angle_beta   90.00
_cell.angle_gamma   90.00
#
_symmetry.space_group_name_H-M   'P 1'
#
loop_
_entity.id
_entity.type
_entity.pdbx_description
1 polymer ?
#
loop_
_entity_poly.entity_id
_entity_poly.type
_entity_poly.pdbx_seq_one_letter_code
_entity_poly.pdbx_strand_id
1 'polypeptide(L)'
;MEAHGLISADVFDKSDPYAIIKCNEQTLKSKVMENAGNDPVWDQLFAFAVSSEITEATITLMDRDTFTPDDPLGDAVIPLEAVFKQGSVPLSKYKVIGSSGKEAGEVVVGLKFVPKE
;
A
#
# COMPACT_ATOMS: atom_id res chain seq x y z
N MET A 1 -6.40 -6.15 -1.29
CA MET A 1 -5.21 -5.31 -1.58
C MET A 1 -4.11 -6.26 -1.93
N GLU A 2 -3.44 -6.00 -3.04
CA GLU A 2 -2.35 -6.79 -3.59
C GLU A 2 -1.33 -5.86 -4.24
N ALA A 3 -0.13 -6.35 -4.51
CA ALA A 3 0.88 -5.64 -5.27
C ALA A 3 1.48 -6.57 -6.32
N HIS A 4 2.03 -5.98 -7.38
CA HIS A 4 2.62 -6.71 -8.49
C HIS A 4 3.95 -6.12 -8.92
N GLY A 5 4.86 -7.01 -9.32
CA GLY A 5 6.15 -6.64 -9.90
C GLY A 5 6.99 -5.75 -8.98
N LEU A 6 6.93 -5.97 -7.66
CA LEU A 6 7.75 -5.23 -6.71
C LEU A 6 9.23 -5.48 -6.97
N ILE A 7 10.01 -4.42 -7.04
CA ILE A 7 11.46 -4.54 -7.16
C ILE A 7 12.03 -4.68 -5.75
N SER A 8 12.21 -5.92 -5.30
CA SER A 8 13.02 -6.22 -4.11
C SER A 8 14.50 -6.25 -4.47
N ALA A 9 15.37 -5.99 -3.48
CA ALA A 9 16.79 -6.23 -3.62
C ALA A 9 17.10 -7.74 -3.72
N ASP A 10 16.26 -8.58 -3.12
CA ASP A 10 16.40 -10.03 -3.07
C ASP A 10 15.61 -10.71 -4.19
N VAL A 11 16.30 -10.88 -5.32
CA VAL A 11 15.80 -11.51 -6.56
C VAL A 11 15.49 -13.01 -6.40
N PHE A 12 15.69 -13.60 -5.22
CA PHE A 12 15.49 -15.03 -4.96
C PHE A 12 14.79 -15.30 -3.62
N ASP A 13 13.46 -15.40 -3.67
CA ASP A 13 12.60 -16.25 -2.81
C ASP A 13 12.45 -15.95 -1.30
N LYS A 14 12.84 -14.78 -0.77
CA LYS A 14 12.70 -14.47 0.67
C LYS A 14 12.09 -13.10 1.02
N SER A 15 11.35 -12.50 0.10
CA SER A 15 10.64 -11.26 0.45
C SER A 15 9.40 -11.60 1.28
N ASP A 16 9.31 -10.98 2.44
CA ASP A 16 8.23 -11.02 3.43
C ASP A 16 7.49 -9.66 3.46
N PRO A 17 6.82 -9.25 2.36
CA PRO A 17 6.33 -7.89 2.23
C PRO A 17 5.13 -7.58 3.14
N TYR A 18 5.09 -6.34 3.62
CA TYR A 18 3.96 -5.76 4.32
C TYR A 18 3.74 -4.30 3.91
N ALA A 19 2.51 -3.83 4.08
CA ALA A 19 2.11 -2.48 3.74
C ALA A 19 1.84 -1.67 5.02
N ILE A 20 2.31 -0.44 5.04
CA ILE A 20 1.96 0.58 6.02
C ILE A 20 1.08 1.60 5.30
N ILE A 21 -0.17 1.74 5.73
CA ILE A 21 -1.12 2.66 5.14
C ILE A 21 -1.29 3.83 6.10
N LYS A 22 -0.92 5.02 5.63
CA LYS A 22 -1.10 6.27 6.34
C LYS A 22 -2.17 7.11 5.66
N CYS A 23 -3.15 7.53 6.44
CA CYS A 23 -4.18 8.45 6.01
C CYS A 23 -4.42 9.44 7.14
N ASN A 24 -4.14 10.73 6.91
CA ASN A 24 -4.10 11.75 7.96
C ASN A 24 -3.11 11.37 9.09
N GLU A 25 -3.54 11.47 10.35
CA GLU A 25 -2.78 11.07 11.55
C GLU A 25 -2.87 9.57 11.84
N GLN A 26 -3.69 8.84 11.09
CA GLN A 26 -3.91 7.41 11.31
C GLN A 26 -2.93 6.59 10.48
N THR A 27 -2.29 5.61 11.11
CA THR A 27 -1.41 4.65 10.46
C THR A 27 -1.86 3.24 10.82
N LEU A 28 -2.11 2.42 9.81
CA LEU A 28 -2.43 0.99 9.95
C LEU A 28 -1.38 0.17 9.21
N LYS A 29 -1.09 -1.02 9.71
CA LYS A 29 -0.16 -1.97 9.08
C LYS A 29 -0.91 -3.22 8.65
N SER A 30 -0.56 -3.76 7.49
CA SER A 30 -1.03 -5.08 7.06
C SER A 30 -0.32 -6.19 7.83
N LYS A 31 -0.82 -7.41 7.67
CA LYS A 31 -0.02 -8.61 7.95
C LYS A 31 1.23 -8.65 7.06
N VAL A 32 2.29 -9.26 7.59
CA VAL A 32 3.47 -9.67 6.85
C VAL A 32 3.12 -10.93 6.06
N MET A 33 3.47 -10.94 4.78
CA MET A 33 3.23 -12.08 3.90
C MET A 33 4.51 -12.88 3.74
N GLU A 34 4.70 -13.90 4.57
CA GLU A 34 5.94 -14.69 4.59
C GLU A 34 6.16 -15.43 3.25
N ASN A 35 7.35 -15.28 2.66
CA ASN A 35 7.79 -15.84 1.38
C ASN A 35 6.81 -15.56 0.21
N ALA A 36 6.25 -14.36 0.17
CA ALA A 36 5.30 -13.97 -0.88
C ALA A 36 6.00 -13.38 -2.13
N GLY A 37 7.29 -13.05 -2.04
CA GLY A 37 8.06 -12.54 -3.18
C GLY A 37 7.52 -11.19 -3.67
N ASN A 38 7.51 -11.02 -4.99
CA ASN A 38 7.28 -9.71 -5.63
C ASN A 38 5.81 -9.40 -5.94
N ASP A 39 4.92 -10.37 -5.73
CA ASP A 39 3.49 -10.27 -6.05
C ASP A 39 2.60 -10.60 -4.84
N PRO A 40 2.75 -9.90 -3.70
CA PRO A 40 2.02 -10.23 -2.48
C PRO A 40 0.53 -9.88 -2.56
N VAL A 41 -0.31 -10.79 -2.03
CA VAL A 41 -1.76 -10.61 -1.90
C VAL A 41 -2.14 -10.58 -0.43
N TRP A 42 -2.48 -9.38 0.09
CA TRP A 42 -2.84 -9.23 1.50
C TRP A 42 -4.32 -9.47 1.79
N ASP A 43 -5.20 -9.15 0.83
CA ASP A 43 -6.67 -9.23 0.95
C ASP A 43 -7.25 -8.71 2.27
N GLN A 44 -6.68 -7.61 2.75
CA GLN A 44 -7.09 -6.92 3.97
C GLN A 44 -7.84 -5.64 3.67
N LEU A 45 -8.81 -5.33 4.55
CA LEU A 45 -9.55 -4.09 4.56
C LEU A 45 -9.03 -3.19 5.68
N PHE A 46 -8.76 -1.94 5.33
CA PHE A 46 -8.32 -0.91 6.26
C PHE A 46 -9.38 0.19 6.31
N ALA A 47 -9.76 0.61 7.52
CA ALA A 47 -10.76 1.63 7.73
C ALA A 47 -10.12 2.85 8.41
N PHE A 48 -10.31 4.03 7.79
CA PHE A 48 -9.80 5.30 8.28
C PHE A 48 -10.95 6.28 8.47
N ALA A 49 -10.87 7.06 9.55
CA ALA A 49 -11.74 8.21 9.77
C ALA A 49 -11.10 9.42 9.09
N VAL A 50 -11.75 9.92 8.04
CA VAL A 50 -11.22 11.01 7.21
C VAL A 50 -12.09 12.25 7.32
N SER A 51 -11.44 13.42 7.39
CA SER A 51 -12.11 14.70 7.24
C SER A 51 -12.10 15.15 5.78
N SER A 52 -12.93 16.11 5.42
CA SER A 52 -13.04 16.66 4.05
C SER A 52 -11.76 17.36 3.55
N GLU A 53 -10.79 17.60 4.42
CA GLU A 53 -9.55 18.31 4.10
C GLU A 53 -8.45 17.36 3.57
N ILE A 54 -8.62 16.05 3.74
CA ILE A 54 -7.64 15.06 3.29
C ILE A 54 -7.84 14.80 1.80
N THR A 55 -6.75 14.85 1.03
CA THR A 55 -6.81 14.64 -0.43
C THR A 55 -6.23 13.31 -0.87
N GLU A 56 -5.40 12.68 -0.03
CA GLU A 56 -4.67 11.46 -0.38
C GLU A 56 -4.34 10.58 0.84
N ALA A 57 -4.08 9.31 0.57
CA ALA A 57 -3.46 8.37 1.49
C ALA A 57 -2.15 7.86 0.89
N THR A 58 -1.20 7.47 1.75
CA THR A 58 0.08 6.89 1.33
C THR A 58 0.14 5.44 1.75
N ILE A 59 0.56 4.57 0.82
CA ILE A 59 0.85 3.16 1.09
C ILE A 59 2.35 2.98 0.92
N THR A 60 3.02 2.62 2.01
CA THR A 60 4.45 2.38 2.06
C THR A 60 4.67 0.87 2.16
N LEU A 61 5.29 0.28 1.14
CA LEU A 61 5.57 -1.16 1.07
C LEU A 61 6.96 -1.44 1.60
N MET A 62 7.05 -2.33 2.58
CA MET A 62 8.29 -2.72 3.26
C MET A 62 8.49 -4.22 3.12
N ASP A 63 9.74 -4.65 3.12
CA ASP A 63 10.13 -6.04 3.25
C ASP A 63 10.56 -6.32 4.69
N ARG A 64 10.00 -7.37 5.32
CA ARG A 64 10.36 -7.68 6.70
C ARG A 64 11.60 -8.56 6.74
N ASP A 65 12.60 -8.08 7.46
CA ASP A 65 13.80 -8.87 7.73
C ASP A 65 13.85 -9.37 9.17
N THR A 66 14.35 -10.60 9.35
CA THR A 66 14.48 -11.20 10.68
C THR A 66 15.72 -10.71 11.43
N PHE A 67 16.80 -10.40 10.70
CA PHE A 67 18.12 -10.10 11.28
C PHE A 67 18.65 -8.70 10.94
N THR A 68 18.03 -8.01 9.99
CA THR A 68 18.35 -6.65 9.55
C THR A 68 17.14 -5.74 9.76
N PRO A 69 17.31 -4.40 9.73
CA PRO A 69 16.18 -3.49 9.61
C PRO A 69 15.37 -3.80 8.34
N ASP A 70 14.05 -3.68 8.42
CA ASP A 70 13.15 -3.84 7.29
C ASP A 70 13.54 -2.91 6.12
N ASP A 71 13.59 -3.48 4.91
CA ASP A 71 13.99 -2.78 3.70
C ASP A 71 12.81 -2.09 2.99
N PRO A 72 12.97 -0.85 2.52
CA PRO A 72 11.88 -0.19 1.84
C PRO A 72 11.75 -0.62 0.37
N LEU A 73 10.55 -1.10 -0.01
CA LEU A 73 10.24 -1.47 -1.40
C LEU A 73 9.71 -0.27 -2.21
N GLY A 74 9.01 0.65 -1.55
CA GLY A 74 8.61 1.94 -2.13
C GLY A 74 7.27 2.44 -1.63
N ASP A 75 6.84 3.56 -2.19
CA ASP A 75 5.64 4.28 -1.78
C ASP A 75 4.66 4.46 -2.94
N ALA A 76 3.37 4.31 -2.66
CA ALA A 76 2.28 4.63 -3.55
C ALA A 76 1.38 5.71 -2.95
N VAL A 77 1.08 6.74 -3.73
CA VAL A 77 0.15 7.80 -3.34
C VAL A 77 -1.22 7.52 -3.94
N ILE A 78 -2.24 7.52 -3.09
CA ILE A 78 -3.62 7.16 -3.43
C ILE A 78 -4.51 8.40 -3.29
N PRO A 79 -4.90 9.04 -4.40
CA PRO A 79 -5.84 10.17 -4.35
C PRO A 79 -7.22 9.73 -3.86
N LEU A 80 -7.76 10.44 -2.88
CA LEU A 80 -9.07 10.15 -2.28
C LEU A 80 -10.21 10.96 -2.92
N GLU A 81 -9.90 11.95 -3.75
CA GLU A 81 -10.91 12.81 -4.37
C GLU A 81 -11.98 12.00 -5.14
N ALA A 82 -11.55 11.00 -5.90
CA ALA A 82 -12.44 10.15 -6.68
C ALA A 82 -13.42 9.37 -5.78
N VAL A 83 -12.94 8.83 -4.65
CA VAL A 83 -13.79 8.06 -3.74
C VAL A 83 -14.76 8.95 -2.97
N PHE A 84 -14.37 10.18 -2.64
CA PHE A 84 -15.29 11.14 -2.01
C PHE A 84 -16.40 11.61 -2.94
N LYS A 85 -16.11 11.78 -4.24
CA LYS A 85 -17.12 12.17 -5.24
C LYS A 85 -18.04 11.01 -5.66
N GLN A 86 -17.49 9.81 -5.80
CA GLN A 86 -18.20 8.65 -6.38
C GLN A 86 -18.73 7.65 -5.33
N GLY A 87 -18.31 7.77 -4.06
CA GLY A 87 -18.62 6.84 -2.97
C GLY A 87 -17.78 5.55 -3.02
N SER A 88 -17.34 5.09 -4.19
CA SER A 88 -16.45 3.95 -4.32
C SER A 88 -15.57 4.06 -5.56
N VAL A 89 -14.36 3.51 -5.47
CA VAL A 89 -13.43 3.30 -6.58
C VAL A 89 -13.15 1.79 -6.64
N PRO A 90 -13.33 1.13 -7.79
CA PRO A 90 -13.02 -0.30 -7.94
C PRO A 90 -11.52 -0.54 -7.76
N LEU A 91 -11.12 -1.82 -7.71
CA LEU A 91 -9.71 -2.21 -7.72
C LEU A 91 -8.95 -1.50 -8.84
N SER A 92 -8.05 -0.60 -8.45
CA SER A 92 -7.31 0.29 -9.32
C SER A 92 -5.82 0.19 -9.00
N LYS A 93 -5.00 0.29 -10.05
CA LYS A 93 -3.55 0.19 -9.99
C LYS A 93 -2.93 1.55 -9.68
N TYR A 94 -2.01 1.58 -8.72
CA TYR A 94 -1.24 2.76 -8.34
C TYR A 94 0.24 2.41 -8.37
N LYS A 95 1.03 3.29 -8.98
CA LYS A 95 2.48 3.08 -9.12
C LYS A 95 3.15 3.14 -7.76
N VAL A 96 4.03 2.19 -7.52
CA VAL A 96 4.96 2.21 -6.39
C VAL A 96 6.24 2.89 -6.87
N ILE A 97 6.69 3.90 -6.15
CA ILE A 97 7.92 4.62 -6.42
C ILE A 97 8.94 4.20 -5.37
N GLY A 98 10.01 3.54 -5.81
CA GLY A 98 11.10 3.13 -4.94
C GLY A 98 12.00 4.30 -4.53
N SER A 99 12.94 4.06 -3.63
CA SER A 99 13.84 5.10 -3.08
C SER A 99 14.70 5.82 -4.12
N SER A 100 14.90 5.23 -5.30
CA SER A 100 15.61 5.86 -6.43
C SER A 100 14.75 6.85 -7.24
N GLY A 101 13.47 7.02 -6.88
CA GLY A 101 12.50 7.82 -7.63
C GLY A 101 11.97 7.14 -8.89
N LYS A 102 12.33 5.87 -9.12
CA LYS A 102 11.84 5.06 -10.25
C LYS A 102 10.65 4.20 -9.82
N GLU A 103 9.87 3.80 -10.81
CA GLU A 103 8.80 2.82 -10.62
C GLU A 103 9.39 1.49 -10.12
N ALA A 104 8.84 1.00 -9.02
CA ALA A 104 9.26 -0.21 -8.30
C ALA A 104 8.10 -1.20 -8.15
N GLY A 105 7.18 -1.21 -9.13
CA GLY A 105 5.99 -2.04 -9.16
C GLY A 105 4.70 -1.24 -9.04
N GLU A 106 3.62 -1.93 -8.71
CA GLU A 106 2.29 -1.35 -8.56
C GLU A 106 1.53 -1.99 -7.40
N VAL A 107 0.68 -1.20 -6.74
CA VAL A 107 -0.27 -1.68 -5.73
C VAL A 107 -1.69 -1.56 -6.26
N VAL A 108 -2.51 -2.57 -6.02
CA VAL A 108 -3.92 -2.63 -6.41
C VAL A 108 -4.80 -2.51 -5.18
N VAL A 109 -5.59 -1.43 -5.14
CA VAL A 109 -6.53 -1.15 -4.05
C VAL A 109 -7.90 -0.73 -4.57
N GLY A 110 -8.94 -1.13 -3.84
CA GLY A 110 -10.29 -0.62 -4.01
C GLY A 110 -10.59 0.31 -2.85
N LEU A 111 -11.30 1.40 -3.13
CA LEU A 111 -11.64 2.41 -2.13
C LEU A 111 -13.16 2.46 -1.96
N LYS A 112 -13.60 2.61 -0.72
CA LYS A 112 -15.01 2.86 -0.42
C LYS A 112 -15.09 3.95 0.65
N PHE A 113 -15.86 4.98 0.35
CA PHE A 113 -16.19 6.03 1.30
C PHE A 113 -17.56 5.74 1.91
N VAL A 114 -17.63 5.79 3.24
CA VAL A 114 -18.86 5.64 4.00
C VAL A 114 -19.05 6.93 4.80
N PRO A 115 -19.99 7.81 4.41
CA PRO A 115 -20.25 9.02 5.17
C PRO A 115 -20.77 8.64 6.57
N LYS A 116 -20.27 9.33 7.59
CA LYS A 116 -20.81 9.22 8.94
C LYS A 116 -22.08 10.05 9.02
N GLU A 117 -23.18 9.42 9.42
CA GLU A 117 -24.47 10.09 9.69
C GLU A 117 -24.35 11.13 10.81
#